data_AF-A0A6C0CM43-F1
#
_entry.id   AF-A0A6C0CM43-F1
#
_cell.length_a   1.000
_cell.length_b   1.000
_cell.length_c   1.000
_cell.angle_alpha   90.00
_cell.angle_beta   90.00
_cell.angle_gamma   90.00
#
_symmetry.space_group_name_H-M   'P 1'
#
loop_
_entity.id
_entity.type
_entity.pdbx_description
1 polymer ?
#
loop_
_entity_poly.entity_id
_entity_poly.type
_entity_poly.pdbx_seq_one_letter_code
_entity_poly.pdbx_strand_id
1 'polypeptide(L)'
;MSCTRKMTFHECELTILRSAVDKITTNTKKKQMNNPEIIEIIKIVEKFLISTKRVCYGGTAINNILPIDEQFYDKSIELPDYDFFSPDPVNDAKKLADIYHKEGFSEVEAKAGVHAGTFKVFVNFIPVADITHIDKSLYEKLKQKGKKIGGIYYCPPDYLRMLMFLELSRPKGNTERWEKVLKRLTILNRNYPLKSKNCNTEMIQRIFDSKLEDKKHFSELFHLVKQNLINQGLVFFGAFAHKNYFKTLRNYENKKIPDIPDFDVLSEDPEQSAFLLKEHLENNDFKNVEIYEHPGVGEIIAKHYEVAINDETVVFIYEPLACHSYNTITQDKKKIKIATLDTLLSFYMAFLFVDRTYYDPDRILCMCQYLFDIQQKNRLKQKGLLRRFSMDCYGKQETLEDIRLEKSKKFKELKNKRGGKEWEFYFLKYSPDEKKSKPKKNKTKKSKKKRKNKTKKRNFIAKLLN
;
A
#
# COMPACT_ATOMS: atom_id res chain seq x y z
N MET A 1 -2.93 -36.17 8.93
CA MET A 1 -4.09 -36.50 9.80
C MET A 1 -4.58 -37.89 9.46
N SER A 2 -5.09 -38.67 10.43
CA SER A 2 -5.65 -40.01 10.19
C SER A 2 -7.17 -39.97 10.21
N CYS A 3 -7.81 -40.82 9.40
CA CYS A 3 -9.25 -41.01 9.44
C CYS A 3 -9.70 -41.46 10.83
N THR A 4 -10.79 -40.89 11.34
CA THR A 4 -11.32 -41.21 12.68
C THR A 4 -12.69 -41.87 12.56
N ARG A 5 -13.09 -42.64 13.58
CA ARG A 5 -14.40 -43.35 13.61
C ARG A 5 -15.63 -42.42 13.54
N LYS A 6 -15.45 -41.11 13.71
CA LYS A 6 -16.54 -40.11 13.65
C LYS A 6 -16.73 -39.52 12.25
N MET A 7 -15.86 -39.83 11.29
CA MET A 7 -15.91 -39.30 9.93
C MET A 7 -16.76 -40.23 9.05
N THR A 8 -17.54 -39.65 8.15
CA THR A 8 -18.19 -40.37 7.06
C THR A 8 -17.16 -40.98 6.10
N PHE A 9 -17.59 -41.95 5.28
CA PHE A 9 -16.72 -42.54 4.26
C PHE A 9 -16.08 -41.48 3.36
N HIS A 10 -16.86 -40.49 2.91
CA HIS A 10 -16.38 -39.42 2.05
C HIS A 10 -15.39 -38.47 2.76
N GLU A 11 -15.65 -38.11 4.02
CA GLU A 11 -14.70 -37.31 4.82
C GLU A 11 -13.40 -38.05 5.08
N CYS A 12 -13.47 -39.37 5.28
CA CYS A 12 -12.31 -40.25 5.43
C CYS A 12 -11.48 -40.26 4.13
N GLU A 13 -12.11 -40.44 2.97
CA GLU A 13 -11.47 -40.38 1.65
C GLU A 13 -10.78 -39.03 1.40
N LEU A 14 -11.48 -37.92 1.65
CA LEU A 14 -10.90 -36.58 1.54
C LEU A 14 -9.72 -36.36 2.49
N THR A 15 -9.78 -36.92 3.70
CA THR A 15 -8.68 -36.82 4.67
C THR A 15 -7.45 -37.60 4.20
N ILE A 16 -7.65 -38.78 3.62
CA ILE A 16 -6.58 -39.58 3.01
C ILE A 16 -5.95 -38.81 1.86
N LEU A 17 -6.76 -38.26 0.94
CA LEU A 17 -6.28 -37.45 -0.18
C LEU A 17 -5.49 -36.23 0.31
N ARG A 18 -6.03 -35.45 1.24
CA ARG A 18 -5.35 -34.28 1.82
C ARG A 18 -4.01 -34.67 2.43
N SER A 19 -3.99 -35.75 3.22
CA SER A 19 -2.74 -36.23 3.81
C SER A 19 -1.72 -36.71 2.78
N ALA A 20 -2.16 -37.29 1.66
CA ALA A 20 -1.27 -37.70 0.57
C ALA A 20 -0.72 -36.47 -0.16
N VAL A 21 -1.57 -35.50 -0.49
CA VAL A 21 -1.18 -34.21 -1.08
C VAL A 21 -0.14 -33.52 -0.20
N ASP A 22 -0.39 -33.38 1.11
CA ASP A 22 0.54 -32.75 2.05
C ASP A 22 1.92 -33.43 2.04
N LYS A 23 1.96 -34.76 2.06
CA LYS A 23 3.21 -35.54 2.02
C LYS A 23 3.96 -35.35 0.70
N ILE A 24 3.25 -35.44 -0.43
CA ILE A 24 3.83 -35.27 -1.77
C ILE A 24 4.39 -33.86 -1.90
N THR A 25 3.60 -32.83 -1.57
CA THR A 25 4.01 -31.42 -1.63
C THR A 25 5.23 -31.17 -0.75
N THR A 26 5.25 -31.68 0.49
CA THR A 26 6.38 -31.52 1.41
C THR A 26 7.65 -32.17 0.86
N ASN A 27 7.56 -33.39 0.34
CA ASN A 27 8.71 -34.09 -0.22
C ASN A 27 9.27 -33.42 -1.48
N THR A 28 8.39 -32.93 -2.36
CA THR A 28 8.79 -32.17 -3.56
C THR A 28 9.50 -30.88 -3.17
N LYS A 29 8.94 -30.13 -2.21
CA LYS A 29 9.54 -28.91 -1.67
C LYS A 29 10.91 -29.15 -1.03
N LYS A 30 11.08 -30.22 -0.23
CA LYS A 30 12.39 -30.63 0.33
C LYS A 30 13.42 -30.88 -0.75
N LYS A 31 13.06 -31.64 -1.79
CA LYS A 31 13.96 -31.92 -2.92
C LYS A 31 14.37 -30.63 -3.63
N GLN A 32 13.44 -29.69 -3.83
CA GLN A 32 13.74 -28.39 -4.43
C GLN A 32 14.70 -27.57 -3.57
N MET A 33 14.49 -27.47 -2.26
CA MET A 33 15.36 -26.71 -1.36
C MET A 33 16.77 -27.29 -1.22
N ASN A 34 16.91 -28.60 -1.43
CA ASN A 34 18.22 -29.27 -1.46
C ASN A 34 18.95 -29.15 -2.81
N ASN A 35 18.33 -28.53 -3.83
CA ASN A 35 19.00 -28.29 -5.10
C ASN A 35 20.11 -27.23 -4.88
N PRO A 36 21.40 -27.56 -5.18
CA PRO A 36 22.50 -26.62 -5.03
C PRO A 36 22.30 -25.29 -5.76
N GLU A 37 21.63 -25.33 -6.91
CA GLU A 37 21.29 -24.16 -7.72
C GLU A 37 20.36 -23.21 -6.97
N ILE A 38 19.34 -23.73 -6.30
CA ILE A 38 18.38 -22.94 -5.50
C ILE A 38 19.09 -22.30 -4.31
N ILE A 39 19.95 -23.06 -3.65
CA ILE A 39 20.75 -22.56 -2.52
C ILE A 39 21.63 -21.39 -2.97
N GLU A 40 22.25 -21.48 -4.15
CA GLU A 40 23.06 -20.39 -4.69
C GLU A 40 22.21 -19.18 -5.09
N ILE A 41 21.02 -19.41 -5.68
CA ILE A 41 20.07 -18.33 -5.99
C ILE A 41 19.73 -17.51 -4.75
N ILE A 42 19.40 -18.18 -3.64
CA ILE A 42 19.07 -17.55 -2.35
C ILE A 42 20.28 -16.76 -1.81
N LYS A 43 21.48 -17.35 -1.82
CA LYS A 43 22.70 -16.69 -1.34
C LYS A 43 22.99 -15.40 -2.11
N ILE A 44 22.80 -15.40 -3.43
CA ILE A 44 23.06 -14.23 -4.27
C ILE A 44 22.10 -13.08 -3.92
N VAL A 45 20.79 -13.34 -3.80
CA VAL A 45 19.82 -12.29 -3.43
C VAL A 45 20.07 -11.78 -2.01
N GLU A 46 20.43 -12.65 -1.06
CA GLU A 46 20.79 -12.22 0.30
C GLU A 46 22.05 -11.34 0.31
N LYS A 47 23.11 -11.71 -0.41
CA LYS A 47 24.31 -10.88 -0.58
C LYS A 47 23.98 -9.54 -1.24
N PHE A 48 23.10 -9.54 -2.23
CA PHE A 48 22.61 -8.33 -2.87
C PHE A 48 21.90 -7.42 -1.86
N LEU A 49 20.96 -7.95 -1.07
CA LEU A 49 20.24 -7.21 -0.03
C LEU A 49 21.18 -6.61 1.02
N ILE A 50 22.17 -7.37 1.47
CA ILE A 50 23.18 -6.91 2.45
C ILE A 50 24.01 -5.76 1.89
N SER A 51 24.52 -5.90 0.67
CA SER A 51 25.42 -4.91 0.05
C SER A 51 24.70 -3.61 -0.33
N THR A 52 23.49 -3.74 -0.89
CA THR A 52 22.67 -2.59 -1.31
C THR A 52 21.86 -1.97 -0.17
N LYS A 53 21.77 -2.67 0.97
CA LYS A 53 21.01 -2.28 2.16
C LYS A 53 19.52 -2.04 1.86
N ARG A 54 18.94 -2.77 0.91
CA ARG A 54 17.49 -2.71 0.63
C ARG A 54 16.67 -3.29 1.78
N VAL A 55 15.46 -2.78 1.91
CA VAL A 55 14.60 -3.03 3.08
C VAL A 55 13.51 -4.01 2.68
N CYS A 56 13.58 -5.23 3.22
CA CYS A 56 12.59 -6.27 2.99
C CYS A 56 11.27 -5.96 3.71
N TYR A 57 10.15 -6.29 3.06
CA TYR A 57 8.80 -6.22 3.62
C TYR A 57 8.04 -7.54 3.39
N GLY A 58 6.72 -7.53 3.59
CA GLY A 58 5.88 -8.66 3.25
C GLY A 58 6.04 -9.87 4.18
N GLY A 59 5.70 -11.05 3.67
CA GLY A 59 5.67 -12.28 4.47
C GLY A 59 7.05 -12.68 5.00
N THR A 60 8.07 -12.59 4.16
CA THR A 60 9.45 -12.95 4.49
C THR A 60 10.02 -12.02 5.56
N ALA A 61 9.72 -10.71 5.48
CA ALA A 61 10.13 -9.78 6.53
C ALA A 61 9.44 -10.06 7.86
N ILE A 62 8.12 -10.28 7.87
CA ILE A 62 7.40 -10.63 9.11
C ILE A 62 7.99 -11.91 9.70
N ASN A 63 8.22 -12.94 8.88
CA ASN A 63 8.78 -14.20 9.36
C ASN A 63 10.17 -14.01 9.99
N ASN A 64 11.08 -13.34 9.29
CA ASN A 64 12.48 -13.26 9.71
C ASN A 64 12.71 -12.36 10.93
N ILE A 65 11.80 -11.44 11.24
CA ILE A 65 11.90 -10.65 12.48
C ILE A 65 11.32 -11.37 13.71
N LEU A 66 10.65 -12.50 13.54
CA LEU A 66 10.08 -13.25 14.67
C LEU A 66 11.14 -14.16 15.33
N PRO A 67 10.96 -14.48 16.62
CA PRO A 67 11.65 -15.61 17.26
C PRO A 67 11.52 -16.88 16.44
N ILE A 68 12.54 -17.75 16.47
CA ILE A 68 12.65 -18.92 15.59
C ILE A 68 11.46 -19.86 15.73
N ASP A 69 10.98 -20.07 16.95
CA ASP A 69 9.83 -20.91 17.31
C ASP A 69 8.47 -20.34 16.87
N GLU A 70 8.44 -19.06 16.52
CA GLU A 70 7.25 -18.33 16.08
C GLU A 70 7.25 -18.06 14.55
N GLN A 71 8.31 -18.48 13.86
CA GLN A 71 8.40 -18.39 12.40
C GLN A 71 7.38 -19.34 11.76
N PHE A 72 6.64 -18.82 10.79
CA PHE A 72 5.58 -19.55 10.09
C PHE A 72 5.99 -20.08 8.71
N TYR A 73 7.22 -19.79 8.27
CA TYR A 73 7.83 -20.40 7.09
C TYR A 73 8.89 -21.41 7.49
N ASP A 74 8.80 -22.62 6.92
CA ASP A 74 9.81 -23.67 7.12
C ASP A 74 10.89 -23.54 6.05
N LYS A 75 12.04 -22.98 6.44
CA LYS A 75 13.20 -22.73 5.56
C LYS A 75 13.81 -24.01 4.96
N SER A 76 13.46 -25.19 5.46
CA SER A 76 13.91 -26.46 4.89
C SER A 76 13.08 -26.90 3.67
N ILE A 77 11.91 -26.29 3.45
CA ILE A 77 10.98 -26.67 2.37
C ILE A 77 10.44 -25.48 1.58
N GLU A 78 10.50 -24.26 2.12
CA GLU A 78 9.95 -23.08 1.48
C GLU A 78 11.05 -22.17 0.94
N LEU A 79 10.96 -21.91 -0.37
CA LEU A 79 11.76 -20.90 -1.03
C LEU A 79 11.36 -19.52 -0.50
N PRO A 80 12.31 -18.70 0.01
CA PRO A 80 11.99 -17.36 0.46
C PRO A 80 11.59 -16.49 -0.74
N ASP A 81 10.41 -15.88 -0.64
CA ASP A 81 9.93 -14.87 -1.58
C ASP A 81 10.41 -13.49 -1.10
N TYR A 82 11.49 -12.97 -1.68
CA TYR A 82 12.09 -11.73 -1.23
C TYR A 82 11.39 -10.51 -1.84
N ASP A 83 10.42 -9.97 -1.10
CA ASP A 83 9.84 -8.65 -1.33
C ASP A 83 10.70 -7.56 -0.67
N PHE A 84 11.17 -6.56 -1.42
CA PHE A 84 11.92 -5.44 -0.84
C PHE A 84 11.71 -4.09 -1.53
N PHE A 85 11.78 -3.03 -0.73
CA PHE A 85 11.67 -1.66 -1.21
C PHE A 85 13.01 -1.14 -1.75
N SER A 86 12.92 -0.35 -2.81
CA SER A 86 14.04 0.41 -3.36
C SER A 86 13.61 1.80 -3.85
N PRO A 87 14.41 2.85 -3.59
CA PRO A 87 14.21 4.15 -4.23
C PRO A 87 14.61 4.17 -5.72
N ASP A 88 15.31 3.14 -6.20
CA ASP A 88 15.75 3.00 -7.59
C ASP A 88 15.57 1.55 -8.11
N PRO A 89 14.31 1.08 -8.16
CA PRO A 89 14.00 -0.34 -8.31
C PRO A 89 14.33 -0.90 -9.71
N VAL A 90 14.24 -0.08 -10.76
CA VAL A 90 14.60 -0.47 -12.14
C VAL A 90 16.08 -0.85 -12.21
N ASN A 91 16.96 0.00 -11.67
CA ASN A 91 18.39 -0.25 -11.71
C ASN A 91 18.79 -1.40 -10.81
N ASP A 92 18.14 -1.55 -9.66
CA ASP A 92 18.39 -2.69 -8.77
C ASP A 92 17.95 -4.02 -9.37
N ALA A 93 16.80 -4.06 -10.06
CA ALA A 93 16.34 -5.24 -10.79
C ALA A 93 17.34 -5.66 -11.88
N LYS A 94 17.83 -4.69 -12.67
CA LYS A 94 18.85 -4.93 -13.69
C LYS A 94 20.18 -5.41 -13.09
N LYS A 95 20.64 -4.80 -12.00
CA LYS A 95 21.88 -5.18 -11.31
C LYS A 95 21.79 -6.60 -10.76
N LEU A 96 20.67 -6.96 -10.14
CA LEU A 96 20.45 -8.30 -9.61
C LEU A 96 20.44 -9.34 -10.74
N ALA A 97 19.74 -9.06 -11.84
CA ALA A 97 19.79 -9.89 -13.04
C ALA A 97 21.22 -10.03 -13.62
N ASP A 98 21.97 -8.93 -13.68
CA ASP A 98 23.36 -8.95 -14.15
C ASP A 98 24.29 -9.79 -13.25
N ILE A 99 24.04 -9.82 -11.94
CA ILE A 99 24.79 -10.68 -11.01
C ILE A 99 24.49 -12.15 -11.30
N TYR A 100 23.22 -12.54 -11.41
CA TYR A 100 22.86 -13.91 -11.76
C TYR A 100 23.46 -14.35 -13.09
N HIS A 101 23.37 -13.53 -14.13
CA HIS A 101 23.98 -13.90 -15.41
C HIS A 101 25.50 -14.08 -15.31
N LYS A 102 26.19 -13.26 -14.52
CA LYS A 102 27.65 -13.39 -14.30
C LYS A 102 28.03 -14.66 -13.55
N GLU A 103 27.18 -15.13 -12.64
CA GLU A 103 27.35 -16.40 -11.91
C GLU A 103 27.02 -17.63 -12.77
N GLY A 104 26.65 -17.44 -14.05
CA GLY A 104 26.51 -18.53 -15.03
C GLY A 104 25.08 -19.04 -15.23
N PHE A 105 24.07 -18.39 -14.62
CA PHE A 105 22.67 -18.73 -14.86
C PHE A 105 22.24 -18.33 -16.29
N SER A 106 21.55 -19.24 -16.97
CA SER A 106 21.23 -19.13 -18.40
C SER A 106 19.95 -18.35 -18.71
N GLU A 107 18.91 -18.48 -17.90
CA GLU A 107 17.61 -17.85 -18.16
C GLU A 107 17.33 -16.80 -17.08
N VAL A 108 17.86 -15.59 -17.27
CA VAL A 108 17.70 -14.49 -16.33
C VAL A 108 16.88 -13.36 -16.94
N GLU A 109 15.80 -12.98 -16.26
CA GLU A 109 14.91 -11.90 -16.70
C GLU A 109 14.55 -10.98 -15.53
N ALA A 110 14.69 -9.67 -15.72
CA ALA A 110 14.04 -8.65 -14.90
C ALA A 110 12.91 -7.99 -15.70
N LYS A 111 11.69 -7.97 -15.16
CA LYS A 111 10.54 -7.35 -15.84
C LYS A 111 9.63 -6.57 -14.90
N ALA A 112 8.88 -5.63 -15.45
CA ALA A 112 7.85 -4.91 -14.71
C ALA A 112 6.74 -5.88 -14.25
N GLY A 113 6.32 -5.74 -13.00
CA GLY A 113 5.21 -6.46 -12.39
C GLY A 113 3.86 -5.96 -12.90
N VAL A 114 2.77 -6.46 -12.30
CA VAL A 114 1.40 -6.06 -12.68
C VAL A 114 1.17 -4.58 -12.35
N HIS A 115 1.51 -4.16 -11.14
CA HIS A 115 1.50 -2.76 -10.72
C HIS A 115 2.76 -2.04 -11.21
N ALA A 116 2.62 -0.79 -11.66
CA ALA A 116 3.77 0.03 -12.02
C ALA A 116 4.67 0.24 -10.79
N GLY A 117 5.98 0.37 -11.01
CA GLY A 117 6.94 0.56 -9.90
C GLY A 117 7.31 -0.70 -9.12
N THR A 118 6.69 -1.85 -9.38
CA THR A 118 7.16 -3.15 -8.89
C THR A 118 7.83 -3.94 -10.01
N PHE A 119 8.97 -4.57 -9.74
CA PHE A 119 9.75 -5.33 -10.72
C PHE A 119 10.04 -6.72 -10.19
N LYS A 120 9.95 -7.71 -11.06
CA LYS A 120 10.18 -9.12 -10.74
C LYS A 120 11.47 -9.59 -11.39
N VAL A 121 12.33 -10.24 -10.63
CA VAL A 121 13.54 -10.91 -11.15
C VAL A 121 13.32 -12.41 -11.14
N PHE A 122 13.53 -13.02 -12.30
CA PHE A 122 13.43 -14.46 -12.52
C PHE A 122 14.80 -15.04 -12.85
N VAL A 123 15.08 -16.22 -12.31
CA VAL A 123 16.28 -17.01 -12.62
C VAL A 123 15.82 -18.42 -12.90
N ASN A 124 16.09 -18.93 -14.10
CA ASN A 124 15.64 -20.23 -14.58
C ASN A 124 14.14 -20.45 -14.35
N PHE A 125 13.36 -19.42 -14.69
CA PHE A 125 11.90 -19.33 -14.54
C PHE A 125 11.38 -19.31 -13.10
N ILE A 126 12.27 -19.28 -12.10
CA ILE A 126 11.92 -19.17 -10.69
C ILE A 126 11.83 -17.68 -10.32
N PRO A 127 10.71 -17.21 -9.74
CA PRO A 127 10.63 -15.86 -9.20
C PRO A 127 11.52 -15.77 -7.96
N VAL A 128 12.51 -14.88 -7.98
CA VAL A 128 13.51 -14.76 -6.92
C VAL A 128 13.25 -13.55 -6.03
N ALA A 129 12.80 -12.44 -6.63
CA ALA A 129 12.61 -11.19 -5.92
C ALA A 129 11.56 -10.30 -6.57
N ASP A 130 10.80 -9.62 -5.70
CA ASP A 130 9.91 -8.52 -6.02
C ASP A 130 10.51 -7.21 -5.46
N ILE A 131 10.84 -6.28 -6.34
CA ILE A 131 11.50 -5.01 -6.03
C ILE A 131 10.50 -3.89 -6.25
N THR A 132 10.04 -3.27 -5.17
CA THR A 132 8.98 -2.24 -5.23
C THR A 132 9.53 -0.86 -4.96
N HIS A 133 9.08 0.10 -5.77
CA HIS A 133 9.40 1.50 -5.59
C HIS A 133 8.89 2.01 -4.24
N ILE A 134 9.67 2.85 -3.60
CA ILE A 134 9.19 3.66 -2.49
C ILE A 134 9.89 5.02 -2.53
N ASP A 135 9.19 6.07 -2.07
CA ASP A 135 9.78 7.40 -1.97
C ASP A 135 11.05 7.38 -1.13
N LYS A 136 12.04 8.20 -1.51
CA LYS A 136 13.35 8.20 -0.86
C LYS A 136 13.27 8.63 0.61
N SER A 137 12.45 9.62 0.94
CA SER A 137 12.32 10.09 2.33
C SER A 137 11.73 9.01 3.22
N LEU A 138 10.73 8.29 2.71
CA LEU A 138 10.11 7.16 3.38
C LEU A 138 11.07 5.97 3.49
N TYR A 139 11.82 5.66 2.43
CA TYR A 139 12.84 4.60 2.44
C TYR A 139 13.84 4.78 3.58
N GLU A 140 14.40 6.00 3.73
CA GLU A 140 15.38 6.27 4.78
C GLU A 140 14.76 6.12 6.18
N LYS A 141 13.52 6.57 6.39
CA LYS A 141 12.79 6.34 7.65
C LYS A 141 12.57 4.86 7.95
N LEU A 142 12.15 4.07 6.96
CA LEU A 142 11.97 2.62 7.12
C LEU A 142 13.28 1.91 7.43
N LYS A 143 14.36 2.31 6.76
CA LYS A 143 15.68 1.76 6.97
C LYS A 143 16.24 2.10 8.35
N GLN A 144 16.02 3.33 8.82
CA GLN A 144 16.44 3.80 10.14
C GLN A 144 15.70 3.08 11.28
N LYS A 145 14.36 2.97 11.18
CA LYS A 145 13.52 2.32 12.20
C LYS A 145 13.49 0.79 12.06
N GLY A 146 13.95 0.26 10.93
CA GLY A 146 13.91 -1.17 10.60
C GLY A 146 14.82 -2.04 11.46
N LYS A 147 14.62 -3.35 11.36
CA LYS A 147 15.45 -4.35 12.04
C LYS A 147 16.54 -4.87 11.11
N LYS A 148 17.73 -5.08 11.64
CA LYS A 148 18.84 -5.70 10.91
C LYS A 148 19.11 -7.09 11.45
N ILE A 149 18.90 -8.12 10.63
CA ILE A 149 19.08 -9.53 11.01
C ILE A 149 19.91 -10.21 9.92
N GLY A 150 21.03 -10.83 10.30
CA GLY A 150 21.95 -11.45 9.33
C GLY A 150 22.52 -10.46 8.29
N GLY A 151 22.58 -9.16 8.63
CA GLY A 151 23.01 -8.12 7.70
C GLY A 151 21.91 -7.52 6.81
N ILE A 152 20.77 -8.19 6.67
CA ILE A 152 19.62 -7.76 5.87
C ILE A 152 18.73 -6.80 6.67
N TYR A 153 18.25 -5.75 6.02
CA TYR A 153 17.31 -4.80 6.62
C TYR A 153 15.87 -5.25 6.38
N TYR A 154 15.06 -5.23 7.43
CA TYR A 154 13.65 -5.56 7.42
C TYR A 154 12.83 -4.37 7.92
N CYS A 155 11.65 -4.15 7.33
CA CYS A 155 10.75 -3.09 7.76
C CYS A 155 10.46 -3.15 9.28
N PRO A 156 10.26 -1.99 9.92
CA PRO A 156 9.88 -1.95 11.32
C PRO A 156 8.53 -2.66 11.54
N PRO A 157 8.33 -3.32 12.71
CA PRO A 157 7.07 -4.01 13.02
C PRO A 157 5.84 -3.15 12.81
N ASP A 158 5.90 -1.86 13.16
CA ASP A 158 4.76 -0.95 13.05
C ASP A 158 4.38 -0.66 11.59
N TYR A 159 5.35 -0.63 10.67
CA TYR A 159 5.06 -0.49 9.24
C TYR A 159 4.50 -1.78 8.64
N LEU A 160 5.03 -2.94 9.05
CA LEU A 160 4.44 -4.23 8.65
C LEU A 160 3.00 -4.37 9.17
N ARG A 161 2.75 -3.88 10.38
CA ARG A 161 1.41 -3.83 10.98
C ARG A 161 0.48 -2.90 10.19
N MET A 162 0.97 -1.73 9.80
CA MET A 162 0.26 -0.79 8.94
C MET A 162 -0.20 -1.46 7.64
N LEU A 163 0.72 -2.12 6.92
CA LEU A 163 0.39 -2.83 5.68
C LEU A 163 -0.66 -3.93 5.88
N MET A 164 -0.60 -4.66 7.00
CA MET A 164 -1.61 -5.68 7.30
C MET A 164 -2.98 -5.09 7.61
N PHE A 165 -3.04 -3.98 8.37
CA PHE A 165 -4.31 -3.28 8.60
C PHE A 165 -4.86 -2.67 7.31
N LEU A 166 -3.98 -2.15 6.44
CA LEU A 166 -4.33 -1.64 5.13
C LEU A 166 -5.07 -2.71 4.31
N GLU A 167 -4.51 -3.92 4.22
CA GLU A 167 -5.15 -5.05 3.53
C GLU A 167 -6.51 -5.40 4.14
N LEU A 168 -6.59 -5.52 5.48
CA LEU A 168 -7.84 -5.85 6.19
C LEU A 168 -8.90 -4.73 6.08
N SER A 169 -8.49 -3.50 5.78
CA SER A 169 -9.37 -2.35 5.64
C SER A 169 -10.00 -2.21 4.25
N ARG A 170 -9.57 -3.02 3.25
CA ARG A 170 -9.96 -2.89 1.83
C ARG A 170 -10.89 -4.04 1.38
N PRO A 171 -12.21 -3.97 1.62
CA PRO A 171 -13.13 -5.07 1.30
C PRO A 171 -13.33 -5.30 -0.20
N LYS A 172 -13.02 -4.31 -1.04
CA LYS A 172 -12.99 -4.47 -2.51
C LYS A 172 -11.61 -4.90 -3.04
N GLY A 173 -10.60 -5.00 -2.17
CA GLY A 173 -9.26 -5.50 -2.52
C GLY A 173 -9.22 -7.02 -2.59
N ASN A 174 -8.04 -7.61 -2.38
CA ASN A 174 -7.88 -9.07 -2.41
C ASN A 174 -8.23 -9.70 -1.04
N THR A 175 -9.51 -9.98 -0.83
CA THR A 175 -10.03 -10.54 0.43
C THR A 175 -9.62 -11.98 0.69
N GLU A 176 -9.22 -12.75 -0.33
CA GLU A 176 -8.69 -14.12 -0.16
C GLU A 176 -7.43 -14.15 0.72
N ARG A 177 -6.72 -13.02 0.81
CA ARG A 177 -5.53 -12.87 1.65
C ARG A 177 -5.83 -12.63 3.12
N TRP A 178 -7.04 -12.22 3.48
CA TRP A 178 -7.37 -11.72 4.82
C TRP A 178 -7.09 -12.73 5.93
N GLU A 179 -7.37 -14.01 5.71
CA GLU A 179 -7.10 -15.05 6.70
C GLU A 179 -5.59 -15.14 7.00
N LYS A 180 -4.77 -15.18 5.95
CA LYS A 180 -3.31 -15.24 6.05
C LYS A 180 -2.75 -13.96 6.70
N VAL A 181 -3.29 -12.79 6.34
CA VAL A 181 -2.91 -11.50 6.92
C VAL A 181 -3.23 -11.44 8.41
N LEU A 182 -4.44 -11.83 8.82
CA LEU A 182 -4.85 -11.79 10.22
C LEU A 182 -4.05 -12.75 11.11
N LYS A 183 -3.73 -13.96 10.61
CA LYS A 183 -2.86 -14.91 11.32
C LYS A 183 -1.47 -14.31 11.59
N ARG A 184 -0.86 -13.71 10.58
CA ARG A 184 0.46 -13.04 10.70
C ARG A 184 0.42 -11.83 11.61
N LEU A 185 -0.61 -11.00 11.48
CA LEU A 185 -0.84 -9.85 12.34
C LEU A 185 -0.95 -10.27 13.81
N THR A 186 -1.62 -11.38 14.09
CA THR A 186 -1.75 -11.92 15.46
C THR A 186 -0.39 -12.31 16.04
N ILE A 187 0.43 -13.06 15.28
CA ILE A 187 1.78 -13.46 15.71
C ILE A 187 2.68 -12.23 15.88
N LEU A 188 2.62 -11.28 14.94
CA LEU A 188 3.39 -10.04 15.00
C LEU A 188 3.01 -9.23 16.25
N ASN A 189 1.72 -9.06 16.55
CA ASN A 189 1.27 -8.29 17.71
C ASN A 189 1.64 -8.93 19.05
N ARG A 190 1.73 -10.27 19.11
CA ARG A 190 2.20 -10.97 20.32
C ARG A 190 3.69 -10.69 20.57
N ASN A 191 4.50 -10.74 19.52
CA ASN A 191 5.96 -10.60 19.60
C ASN A 191 6.43 -9.13 19.62
N TYR A 192 5.64 -8.24 19.02
CA TYR A 192 5.86 -6.81 18.91
C TYR A 192 4.59 -6.06 19.34
N PRO A 193 4.27 -6.07 20.65
CA PRO A 193 3.08 -5.41 21.16
C PRO A 193 3.17 -3.90 20.95
N LEU A 194 2.06 -3.31 20.54
CA LEU A 194 1.94 -1.87 20.39
C LEU A 194 1.87 -1.23 21.78
N LYS A 195 2.96 -0.59 22.21
CA LYS A 195 3.06 0.08 23.51
C LYS A 195 3.65 1.48 23.32
N SER A 196 2.91 2.48 23.74
CA SER A 196 3.37 3.85 23.93
C SER A 196 3.57 4.14 25.42
N LYS A 197 4.45 5.10 25.73
CA LYS A 197 4.71 5.55 27.10
C LYS A 197 3.73 6.67 27.45
N ASN A 198 3.13 6.62 28.64
CA ASN A 198 2.34 7.71 29.22
C ASN A 198 1.16 8.24 28.39
N CYS A 199 0.34 7.36 27.79
CA CYS A 199 -0.87 7.81 27.10
C CYS A 199 -1.95 8.31 28.07
N ASN A 200 -2.27 9.60 27.99
CA ASN A 200 -3.49 10.18 28.57
C ASN A 200 -4.55 10.37 27.46
N THR A 201 -5.83 10.29 27.83
CA THR A 201 -6.94 10.46 26.88
C THR A 201 -7.01 11.85 26.23
N GLU A 202 -6.42 12.85 26.87
CA GLU A 202 -6.30 14.21 26.33
C GLU A 202 -5.31 14.29 25.15
N MET A 203 -4.37 13.33 25.03
CA MET A 203 -3.37 13.29 23.95
C MET A 203 -3.94 12.85 22.60
N ILE A 204 -5.25 12.60 22.50
CA ILE A 204 -5.92 12.08 21.30
C ILE A 204 -6.44 13.21 20.43
N GLN A 205 -6.59 14.40 20.99
CA GLN A 205 -6.98 15.61 20.27
C GLN A 205 -5.71 16.42 19.95
N ARG A 206 -5.70 17.14 18.83
CA ARG A 206 -4.67 18.16 18.55
C ARG A 206 -4.76 19.23 19.64
N ILE A 207 -3.60 19.74 20.06
CA ILE A 207 -3.55 20.91 20.93
C ILE A 207 -4.02 22.08 20.08
N PHE A 208 -5.09 22.74 20.52
CA PHE A 208 -5.65 23.92 19.87
C PHE A 208 -5.23 25.13 20.71
N ASP A 209 -4.47 26.08 20.15
CA ASP A 209 -4.00 27.24 20.92
C ASP A 209 -5.20 28.11 21.31
N SER A 210 -5.26 28.51 22.59
CA SER A 210 -6.42 29.12 23.25
C SER A 210 -6.68 30.59 22.87
N LYS A 211 -6.15 31.06 21.73
CA LYS A 211 -6.36 32.44 21.26
C LYS A 211 -7.78 32.69 20.73
N LEU A 212 -8.58 31.64 20.54
CA LEU A 212 -10.03 31.75 20.47
C LEU A 212 -10.57 31.93 21.91
N GLU A 213 -10.69 33.17 22.35
CA GLU A 213 -10.96 33.57 23.75
C GLU A 213 -12.30 33.09 24.35
N ASP A 214 -13.10 32.26 23.66
CA ASP A 214 -14.39 31.82 24.21
C ASP A 214 -14.74 30.34 23.94
N LYS A 215 -14.97 29.57 25.02
CA LYS A 215 -15.40 28.15 24.95
C LYS A 215 -16.72 27.96 24.19
N LYS A 216 -17.55 29.01 24.14
CA LYS A 216 -18.82 29.01 23.40
C LYS A 216 -18.61 28.95 21.89
N HIS A 217 -17.62 29.69 21.36
CA HIS A 217 -17.27 29.67 19.95
C HIS A 217 -16.67 28.33 19.51
N PHE A 218 -15.95 27.63 20.40
CA PHE A 218 -15.43 26.29 20.11
C PHE A 218 -16.53 25.24 19.88
N SER A 219 -17.55 25.22 20.74
CA SER A 219 -18.66 24.26 20.62
C SER A 219 -19.48 24.52 19.36
N GLU A 220 -19.74 25.79 19.05
CA GLU A 220 -20.41 26.21 17.82
C GLU A 220 -19.63 25.79 16.58
N LEU A 221 -18.33 26.12 16.52
CA LEU A 221 -17.44 25.72 15.44
C LEU A 221 -17.42 24.19 15.25
N PHE A 222 -17.26 23.44 16.34
CA PHE A 222 -17.30 21.98 16.31
C PHE A 222 -18.60 21.47 15.69
N HIS A 223 -19.74 22.04 16.06
CA HIS A 223 -21.04 21.61 15.54
C HIS A 223 -21.22 21.97 14.06
N LEU A 224 -20.85 23.19 13.65
CA LEU A 224 -20.93 23.62 12.25
C LEU A 224 -20.09 22.73 11.34
N VAL A 225 -18.82 22.52 11.70
CA VAL A 225 -17.90 21.66 10.95
C VAL A 225 -18.44 20.23 10.90
N LYS A 226 -18.79 19.64 12.05
CA LYS A 226 -19.34 18.29 12.12
C LYS A 226 -20.57 18.14 11.22
N GLN A 227 -21.52 19.07 11.27
CA GLN A 227 -22.75 18.98 10.48
C GLN A 227 -22.48 19.11 8.98
N ASN A 228 -21.59 20.03 8.59
CA ASN A 228 -21.18 20.19 7.21
C ASN A 228 -20.56 18.89 6.66
N LEU A 229 -19.60 18.31 7.39
CA LEU A 229 -18.92 17.05 7.00
C LEU A 229 -19.91 15.86 6.93
N ILE A 230 -20.90 15.78 7.83
CA ILE A 230 -21.96 14.76 7.79
C ILE A 230 -22.87 14.96 6.57
N ASN A 231 -23.27 16.20 6.29
CA ASN A 231 -24.17 16.52 5.17
C ASN A 231 -23.50 16.22 3.81
N GLN A 232 -22.19 16.42 3.72
CA GLN A 232 -21.37 15.99 2.58
C GLN A 232 -21.19 14.46 2.49
N GLY A 233 -21.55 13.71 3.52
CA GLY A 233 -21.45 12.25 3.53
C GLY A 233 -20.03 11.70 3.65
N LEU A 234 -19.11 12.49 4.24
CA LEU A 234 -17.70 12.15 4.41
C LEU A 234 -17.49 11.10 5.51
N VAL A 235 -16.33 10.43 5.47
CA VAL A 235 -15.98 9.38 6.46
C VAL A 235 -15.04 9.93 7.51
N PHE A 236 -15.46 9.92 8.77
CA PHE A 236 -14.62 10.35 9.88
C PHE A 236 -13.59 9.28 10.24
N PHE A 237 -12.32 9.69 10.32
CA PHE A 237 -11.24 8.85 10.83
C PHE A 237 -10.32 9.55 11.85
N GLY A 238 -10.54 10.84 12.12
CA GLY A 238 -9.79 11.64 13.10
C GLY A 238 -10.23 11.50 14.57
N ALA A 239 -9.98 12.55 15.36
CA ALA A 239 -10.34 12.60 16.77
C ALA A 239 -11.84 12.35 17.05
N PHE A 240 -12.74 12.79 16.16
CA PHE A 240 -14.17 12.47 16.25
C PHE A 240 -14.45 10.96 16.17
N ALA A 241 -13.75 10.23 15.29
CA ALA A 241 -13.87 8.77 15.21
C ALA A 241 -13.37 8.11 16.50
N HIS A 242 -12.21 8.54 17.00
CA HIS A 242 -11.67 8.09 18.29
C HIS A 242 -12.67 8.27 19.43
N LYS A 243 -13.24 9.47 19.57
CA LYS A 243 -14.25 9.79 20.60
C LYS A 243 -15.42 8.81 20.58
N ASN A 244 -15.90 8.42 19.39
CA ASN A 244 -16.96 7.43 19.24
C ASN A 244 -16.53 6.02 19.67
N TYR A 245 -15.29 5.62 19.36
CA TYR A 245 -14.74 4.36 19.84
C TYR A 245 -14.51 4.34 21.36
N PHE A 246 -14.09 5.45 21.98
CA PHE A 246 -13.95 5.54 23.44
C PHE A 246 -15.25 5.30 24.19
N LYS A 247 -16.36 5.83 23.68
CA LYS A 247 -17.69 5.63 24.28
C LYS A 247 -18.11 4.16 24.34
N THR A 248 -17.47 3.28 23.56
CA THR A 248 -17.72 1.83 23.63
C THR A 248 -17.06 1.15 24.85
N LEU A 249 -16.18 1.85 25.56
CA LEU A 249 -15.54 1.37 26.78
C LEU A 249 -16.36 1.79 28.00
N ARG A 250 -16.70 0.83 28.87
CA ARG A 250 -17.54 1.04 30.07
C ARG A 250 -17.07 2.18 30.98
N ASN A 251 -15.75 2.39 31.11
CA ASN A 251 -15.17 3.42 31.97
C ASN A 251 -15.21 4.85 31.35
N TYR A 252 -15.64 4.96 30.09
CA TYR A 252 -15.65 6.19 29.30
C TYR A 252 -17.02 6.51 28.70
N GLU A 253 -18.00 5.61 28.85
CA GLU A 253 -19.37 5.78 28.36
C GLU A 253 -20.02 7.07 28.87
N ASN A 254 -19.77 7.42 30.14
CA ASN A 254 -20.36 8.60 30.80
C ASN A 254 -19.39 9.80 30.92
N LYS A 255 -18.16 9.71 30.40
CA LYS A 255 -17.21 10.82 30.50
C LYS A 255 -17.53 11.89 29.45
N LYS A 256 -17.67 13.14 29.90
CA LYS A 256 -17.75 14.30 29.02
C LYS A 256 -16.38 14.54 28.39
N ILE A 257 -16.22 14.10 27.13
CA ILE A 257 -15.06 14.42 26.31
C ILE A 257 -15.33 15.78 25.64
N PRO A 258 -14.42 16.76 25.73
CA PRO A 258 -14.60 18.09 25.13
C PRO A 258 -14.94 18.04 23.63
N ASP A 259 -15.71 19.01 23.18
CA ASP A 259 -16.04 19.24 21.76
C ASP A 259 -14.99 20.17 21.16
N ILE A 260 -13.82 19.60 20.85
CA ILE A 260 -12.72 20.28 20.17
C ILE A 260 -12.93 20.13 18.67
N PRO A 261 -12.88 21.22 17.87
CA PRO A 261 -13.04 21.21 16.42
C PRO A 261 -11.78 20.64 15.74
N ASP A 262 -11.49 19.37 16.03
CA ASP A 262 -10.39 18.58 15.48
C ASP A 262 -10.97 17.40 14.71
N PHE A 263 -10.89 17.48 13.38
CA PHE A 263 -11.42 16.45 12.48
C PHE A 263 -10.36 15.96 11.49
N ASP A 264 -10.47 14.69 11.13
CA ASP A 264 -9.84 14.14 9.94
C ASP A 264 -10.89 13.29 9.22
N VAL A 265 -11.08 13.53 7.92
CA VAL A 265 -12.11 12.88 7.11
C VAL A 265 -11.58 12.42 5.75
N LEU A 266 -12.23 11.41 5.16
CA LEU A 266 -12.01 11.02 3.77
C LEU A 266 -13.06 11.68 2.87
N SER A 267 -12.60 12.22 1.73
CA SER A 267 -13.44 12.72 0.63
C SER A 267 -12.90 12.25 -0.71
N GLU A 268 -13.76 11.80 -1.62
CA GLU A 268 -13.39 11.51 -3.02
C GLU A 268 -13.06 12.79 -3.81
N ASP A 269 -13.52 13.95 -3.33
CA ASP A 269 -13.13 15.28 -3.84
C ASP A 269 -12.77 16.19 -2.66
N PRO A 270 -11.53 16.09 -2.15
CA PRO A 270 -11.14 16.81 -0.94
C PRO A 270 -11.05 18.33 -1.16
N GLU A 271 -10.79 18.78 -2.39
CA GLU A 271 -10.75 20.20 -2.75
C GLU A 271 -12.14 20.82 -2.66
N GLN A 272 -13.12 20.20 -3.33
CA GLN A 272 -14.51 20.65 -3.28
C GLN A 272 -15.05 20.59 -1.85
N SER A 273 -14.74 19.52 -1.11
CA SER A 273 -15.17 19.41 0.29
C SER A 273 -14.59 20.49 1.19
N ALA A 274 -13.33 20.88 0.99
CA ALA A 274 -12.69 21.98 1.71
C ALA A 274 -13.35 23.32 1.37
N PHE A 275 -13.61 23.57 0.08
CA PHE A 275 -14.27 24.79 -0.39
C PHE A 275 -15.68 24.94 0.19
N LEU A 276 -16.51 23.89 0.14
CA LEU A 276 -17.87 23.91 0.71
C LEU A 276 -17.87 24.12 2.23
N LEU A 277 -16.85 23.62 2.94
CA LEU A 277 -16.70 23.89 4.37
C LEU A 277 -16.32 25.35 4.61
N LYS A 278 -15.37 25.88 3.84
CA LYS A 278 -14.95 27.29 3.94
C LYS A 278 -16.13 28.24 3.72
N GLU A 279 -16.89 28.07 2.63
CA GLU A 279 -18.07 28.89 2.37
C GLU A 279 -19.10 28.78 3.51
N HIS A 280 -19.29 27.58 4.06
CA HIS A 280 -20.22 27.39 5.17
C HIS A 280 -19.76 28.11 6.44
N LEU A 281 -18.46 28.10 6.74
CA LEU A 281 -17.89 28.79 7.90
C LEU A 281 -17.97 30.32 7.74
N GLU A 282 -17.63 30.85 6.57
CA GLU A 282 -17.71 32.29 6.27
C GLU A 282 -19.15 32.81 6.33
N ASN A 283 -20.13 32.01 5.87
CA ASN A 283 -21.55 32.32 6.00
C ASN A 283 -22.09 32.28 7.44
N ASN A 284 -21.32 31.73 8.39
CA ASN A 284 -21.63 31.71 9.83
C ASN A 284 -20.65 32.62 10.61
N ASP A 285 -20.21 33.71 9.99
CA ASP A 285 -19.40 34.78 10.61
C ASP A 285 -17.99 34.38 11.08
N PHE A 286 -17.47 33.22 10.69
CA PHE A 286 -16.06 32.87 10.92
C PHE A 286 -15.17 33.59 9.90
N LYS A 287 -14.18 34.33 10.39
CA LYS A 287 -13.21 35.08 9.59
C LYS A 287 -11.89 34.34 9.49
N ASN A 288 -11.06 34.70 8.50
CA ASN A 288 -9.72 34.15 8.27
C ASN A 288 -9.73 32.62 8.10
N VAL A 289 -10.67 32.12 7.28
CA VAL A 289 -10.74 30.71 6.92
C VAL A 289 -9.85 30.45 5.70
N GLU A 290 -8.82 29.65 5.91
CA GLU A 290 -7.81 29.35 4.88
C GLU A 290 -7.83 27.87 4.52
N ILE A 291 -7.49 27.59 3.25
CA ILE A 291 -7.37 26.23 2.73
C ILE A 291 -5.92 26.04 2.28
N TYR A 292 -5.24 25.04 2.85
CA TYR A 292 -3.90 24.67 2.45
C TYR A 292 -3.90 23.33 1.73
N GLU A 293 -3.25 23.26 0.57
CA GLU A 293 -3.03 22.02 -0.17
C GLU A 293 -1.73 21.34 0.29
N HIS A 294 -1.82 20.05 0.62
CA HIS A 294 -0.68 19.24 1.01
C HIS A 294 -0.47 18.09 0.01
N PRO A 295 0.75 17.93 -0.54
CA PRO A 295 1.03 16.85 -1.48
C PRO A 295 1.04 15.49 -0.77
N GLY A 296 0.64 14.45 -1.50
CA GLY A 296 0.76 13.07 -1.04
C GLY A 296 2.22 12.61 -0.88
N VAL A 297 2.39 11.45 -0.25
CA VAL A 297 3.70 10.81 -0.05
C VAL A 297 3.60 9.33 -0.43
N GLY A 298 4.21 9.00 -1.57
CA GLY A 298 4.20 7.65 -2.14
C GLY A 298 2.78 7.09 -2.29
N GLU A 299 2.63 5.80 -2.05
CA GLU A 299 1.34 5.08 -2.11
C GLU A 299 0.68 4.94 -0.72
N ILE A 300 1.01 5.83 0.22
CA ILE A 300 0.60 5.71 1.63
C ILE A 300 -0.28 6.87 2.08
N ILE A 301 0.09 8.10 1.71
CA ILE A 301 -0.70 9.30 2.02
C ILE A 301 -1.06 9.97 0.70
N ALA A 302 -2.35 10.17 0.45
CA ALA A 302 -2.81 10.90 -0.72
C ALA A 302 -2.61 12.42 -0.56
N LYS A 303 -2.83 13.14 -1.66
CA LYS A 303 -3.07 14.58 -1.59
C LYS A 303 -4.23 14.86 -0.63
N HIS A 304 -4.11 15.91 0.16
CA HIS A 304 -5.10 16.28 1.15
C HIS A 304 -5.13 17.79 1.34
N TYR A 305 -6.24 18.26 1.89
CA TYR A 305 -6.47 19.66 2.15
C TYR A 305 -6.65 19.88 3.64
N GLU A 306 -6.13 21.01 4.11
CA GLU A 306 -6.31 21.50 5.47
C GLU A 306 -7.21 22.72 5.44
N VAL A 307 -8.21 22.75 6.31
CA VAL A 307 -8.99 23.97 6.56
C VAL A 307 -8.60 24.49 7.94
N ALA A 308 -8.11 25.72 7.99
CA ALA A 308 -7.65 26.38 9.21
C ALA A 308 -8.41 27.70 9.45
N ILE A 309 -8.55 28.09 10.71
CA ILE A 309 -9.13 29.36 11.14
C ILE A 309 -8.13 30.05 12.04
N ASN A 310 -7.66 31.25 11.66
CA ASN A 310 -6.59 31.96 12.39
C ASN A 310 -5.36 31.07 12.65
N ASP A 311 -4.91 30.35 11.62
CA ASP A 311 -3.80 29.38 11.66
C ASP A 311 -4.01 28.13 12.53
N GLU A 312 -5.18 27.96 13.13
CA GLU A 312 -5.53 26.75 13.87
C GLU A 312 -6.24 25.74 12.96
N THR A 313 -5.68 24.54 12.83
CA THR A 313 -6.23 23.49 11.98
C THR A 313 -7.56 22.94 12.53
N VAL A 314 -8.62 23.08 11.74
CA VAL A 314 -9.95 22.55 12.07
C VAL A 314 -10.16 21.15 11.50
N VAL A 315 -9.81 20.95 10.23
CA VAL A 315 -9.98 19.65 9.58
C VAL A 315 -8.90 19.38 8.55
N PHE A 316 -8.44 18.13 8.49
CA PHE A 316 -7.78 17.60 7.30
C PHE A 316 -8.73 16.69 6.51
N ILE A 317 -8.77 16.89 5.20
CA ILE A 317 -9.63 16.19 4.24
C ILE A 317 -8.74 15.43 3.27
N TYR A 318 -8.70 14.12 3.41
CA TYR A 318 -7.81 13.25 2.63
C TYR A 318 -8.54 12.56 1.49
N GLU A 319 -7.90 12.48 0.34
CA GLU A 319 -8.34 11.61 -0.76
C GLU A 319 -8.12 10.13 -0.38
N PRO A 320 -9.10 9.24 -0.56
CA PRO A 320 -8.90 7.82 -0.33
C PRO A 320 -8.08 7.19 -1.47
N LEU A 321 -6.92 6.59 -1.14
CA LEU A 321 -6.09 5.86 -2.12
C LEU A 321 -6.71 4.53 -2.59
N ALA A 322 -7.74 4.05 -1.91
CA ALA A 322 -8.43 2.80 -2.19
C ALA A 322 -9.84 2.82 -1.57
N CYS A 323 -10.63 1.75 -1.75
CA CYS A 323 -11.90 1.63 -1.04
C CYS A 323 -11.66 1.19 0.40
N HIS A 324 -11.72 2.14 1.35
CA HIS A 324 -11.47 1.89 2.77
C HIS A 324 -12.76 1.67 3.56
N SER A 325 -12.78 0.62 4.38
CA SER A 325 -13.96 0.22 5.12
C SER A 325 -14.41 1.24 6.17
N TYR A 326 -15.72 1.39 6.31
CA TYR A 326 -16.34 2.19 7.37
C TYR A 326 -17.55 1.48 7.95
N ASN A 327 -17.99 1.96 9.12
CA ASN A 327 -19.26 1.59 9.75
C ASN A 327 -20.18 2.83 9.78
N THR A 328 -21.48 2.60 9.71
CA THR A 328 -22.47 3.68 9.87
C THR A 328 -23.06 3.63 11.27
N ILE A 329 -23.09 4.78 11.95
CA ILE A 329 -23.86 4.97 13.18
C ILE A 329 -24.99 5.96 12.94
N THR A 330 -26.04 5.88 13.75
CA THR A 330 -27.14 6.85 13.73
C THR A 330 -27.05 7.74 14.96
N GLN A 331 -26.95 9.05 14.75
CA GLN A 331 -27.01 10.07 15.80
C GLN A 331 -27.96 11.17 15.34
N ASP A 332 -28.92 11.56 16.18
CA ASP A 332 -29.88 12.65 15.88
C ASP A 332 -30.62 12.45 14.54
N LYS A 333 -31.04 11.20 14.27
CA LYS A 333 -31.66 10.74 13.00
C LYS A 333 -30.77 10.88 11.75
N LYS A 334 -29.53 11.33 11.88
CA LYS A 334 -28.54 11.39 10.79
C LYS A 334 -27.64 10.15 10.80
N LYS A 335 -27.31 9.67 9.60
CA LYS A 335 -26.32 8.59 9.39
C LYS A 335 -24.93 9.22 9.34
N ILE A 336 -24.02 8.71 10.16
CA ILE A 336 -22.64 9.18 10.24
C ILE A 336 -21.72 8.00 9.89
N LYS A 337 -20.81 8.22 8.94
CA LYS A 337 -19.82 7.22 8.52
C LYS A 337 -18.55 7.37 9.36
N ILE A 338 -18.15 6.31 10.05
CA ILE A 338 -16.92 6.27 10.86
C ILE A 338 -16.04 5.15 10.33
N ALA A 339 -14.79 5.46 10.00
CA ALA A 339 -13.80 4.48 9.58
C ALA A 339 -13.72 3.31 10.57
N THR A 340 -13.58 2.08 10.06
CA THR A 340 -13.42 0.91 10.95
C THR A 340 -12.11 0.99 11.74
N LEU A 341 -11.99 0.18 12.80
CA LEU A 341 -10.73 0.07 13.56
C LEU A 341 -9.54 -0.28 12.66
N ASP A 342 -9.74 -1.13 11.65
CA ASP A 342 -8.67 -1.53 10.72
C ASP A 342 -8.26 -0.36 9.81
N THR A 343 -9.24 0.40 9.29
CA THR A 343 -8.96 1.64 8.53
C THR A 343 -8.24 2.68 9.39
N LEU A 344 -8.71 2.93 10.61
CA LEU A 344 -8.07 3.89 11.53
C LEU A 344 -6.62 3.50 11.82
N LEU A 345 -6.37 2.25 12.21
CA LEU A 345 -5.02 1.76 12.51
C LEU A 345 -4.09 1.84 11.29
N SER A 346 -4.60 1.57 10.08
CA SER A 346 -3.84 1.76 8.84
C SER A 346 -3.41 3.22 8.65
N PHE A 347 -4.33 4.17 8.73
CA PHE A 347 -4.04 5.59 8.49
C PHE A 347 -3.11 6.17 9.55
N TYR A 348 -3.39 5.93 10.84
CA TYR A 348 -2.52 6.46 11.90
C TYR A 348 -1.13 5.86 11.86
N MET A 349 -0.99 4.55 11.61
CA MET A 349 0.36 3.97 11.50
C MET A 349 1.10 4.47 10.27
N ALA A 350 0.40 4.80 9.17
CA ALA A 350 1.01 5.45 8.02
C ALA A 350 1.62 6.82 8.39
N PHE A 351 0.92 7.62 9.19
CA PHE A 351 1.39 8.94 9.63
C PHE A 351 2.70 8.89 10.44
N LEU A 352 2.98 7.78 11.15
CA LEU A 352 4.24 7.59 11.90
C LEU A 352 5.52 7.54 11.04
N PHE A 353 5.36 7.34 9.74
CA PHE A 353 6.46 7.17 8.79
C PHE A 353 6.61 8.33 7.83
N VAL A 354 5.79 9.37 7.94
CA VAL A 354 5.88 10.57 7.09
C VAL A 354 6.40 11.75 7.90
N ASP A 355 7.24 12.58 7.28
CA ASP A 355 7.85 13.75 7.94
C ASP A 355 6.98 14.98 7.75
N ARG A 356 6.03 15.17 8.64
CA ARG A 356 5.17 16.37 8.68
C ARG A 356 5.16 16.91 10.09
N THR A 357 5.29 18.22 10.22
CA THR A 357 5.28 18.93 11.51
C THR A 357 3.97 18.74 12.28
N TYR A 358 2.86 18.57 11.56
CA TYR A 358 1.54 18.33 12.13
C TYR A 358 1.27 16.86 12.54
N TYR A 359 2.20 15.94 12.28
CA TYR A 359 2.13 14.55 12.75
C TYR A 359 3.00 14.36 13.99
N ASP A 360 2.39 14.44 15.17
CA ASP A 360 3.01 14.10 16.44
C ASP A 360 3.10 12.57 16.61
N PRO A 361 4.31 11.97 16.57
CA PRO A 361 4.47 10.51 16.64
C PRO A 361 3.99 9.90 17.97
N ASP A 362 4.15 10.62 19.09
CA ASP A 362 3.77 10.10 20.41
C ASP A 362 2.24 10.08 20.56
N ARG A 363 1.58 11.16 20.12
CA ARG A 363 0.11 11.21 20.00
C ARG A 363 -0.41 10.10 19.09
N ILE A 364 0.17 9.94 17.90
CA ILE A 364 -0.27 8.92 16.94
C ILE A 364 -0.08 7.50 17.50
N LEU A 365 1.03 7.22 18.19
CA LEU A 365 1.25 5.93 18.85
C LEU A 365 0.22 5.68 19.95
N CYS A 366 -0.11 6.69 20.75
CA CYS A 366 -1.18 6.58 21.75
C CYS A 366 -2.53 6.29 21.11
N MET A 367 -2.89 7.01 20.05
CA MET A 367 -4.11 6.75 19.27
C MET A 367 -4.15 5.30 18.77
N CYS A 368 -3.07 4.83 18.14
CA CYS A 368 -2.99 3.45 17.67
C CYS A 368 -3.16 2.46 18.82
N GLN A 369 -2.52 2.68 19.97
CA GLN A 369 -2.60 1.78 21.13
C GLN A 369 -4.03 1.67 21.64
N TYR A 370 -4.74 2.80 21.81
CA TYR A 370 -6.12 2.79 22.28
C TYR A 370 -7.05 2.04 21.33
N LEU A 371 -6.95 2.31 20.02
CA LEU A 371 -7.75 1.62 19.01
C LEU A 371 -7.46 0.12 18.99
N PHE A 372 -6.19 -0.24 19.14
CA PHE A 372 -5.77 -1.63 19.21
C PHE A 372 -6.34 -2.34 20.44
N ASP A 373 -6.30 -1.70 21.62
CA ASP A 373 -6.88 -2.25 22.85
C ASP A 373 -8.40 -2.43 22.74
N ILE A 374 -9.10 -1.46 22.14
CA ILE A 374 -10.53 -1.56 21.84
C ILE A 374 -10.77 -2.73 20.89
N GLN A 375 -9.96 -2.85 19.83
CA GLN A 375 -10.05 -3.96 18.89
C GLN A 375 -9.88 -5.31 19.60
N GLN A 376 -8.84 -5.47 20.43
CA GLN A 376 -8.57 -6.73 21.12
C GLN A 376 -9.69 -7.15 22.06
N LYS A 377 -10.23 -6.21 22.85
CA LYS A 377 -11.34 -6.47 23.77
C LYS A 377 -12.65 -6.82 23.06
N ASN A 378 -12.82 -6.39 21.81
CA ASN A 378 -14.10 -6.45 21.10
C ASN A 378 -14.06 -7.25 19.80
N ARG A 379 -12.97 -7.98 19.52
CA ARG A 379 -12.70 -8.63 18.23
C ARG A 379 -13.80 -9.56 17.69
N LEU A 380 -14.65 -10.10 18.57
CA LEU A 380 -15.75 -11.01 18.21
C LEU A 380 -17.15 -10.34 18.18
N LYS A 381 -17.28 -9.05 18.53
CA LYS A 381 -18.60 -8.41 18.69
C LYS A 381 -19.39 -8.28 17.38
N GLN A 382 -18.69 -8.03 16.26
CA GLN A 382 -19.25 -7.95 14.90
C GLN A 382 -20.56 -7.13 14.76
N LYS A 383 -20.70 -6.04 15.53
CA LYS A 383 -21.92 -5.22 15.55
C LYS A 383 -21.64 -3.74 15.67
N GLY A 384 -22.48 -2.92 15.04
CA GLY A 384 -22.42 -1.46 15.07
C GLY A 384 -21.01 -0.94 14.71
N LEU A 385 -20.54 0.04 15.49
CA LEU A 385 -19.20 0.64 15.31
C LEU A 385 -18.04 -0.36 15.48
N LEU A 386 -18.26 -1.46 16.22
CA LEU A 386 -17.25 -2.50 16.49
C LEU A 386 -17.29 -3.65 15.48
N ARG A 387 -18.09 -3.53 14.41
CA ARG A 387 -18.06 -4.48 13.30
C ARG A 387 -16.73 -4.34 12.55
N ARG A 388 -16.08 -5.48 12.29
CA ARG A 388 -14.88 -5.57 11.46
C ARG A 388 -15.23 -6.29 10.16
N PHE A 389 -14.35 -6.22 9.18
CA PHE A 389 -14.54 -6.93 7.91
C PHE A 389 -15.86 -6.53 7.20
N SER A 390 -16.19 -5.23 7.30
CA SER A 390 -17.38 -4.66 6.64
C SER A 390 -17.17 -4.60 5.13
N MET A 391 -18.23 -4.85 4.36
CA MET A 391 -18.23 -4.67 2.90
C MET A 391 -18.38 -3.19 2.51
N ASP A 392 -18.96 -2.39 3.40
CA ASP A 392 -19.14 -0.95 3.17
C ASP A 392 -17.78 -0.26 3.20
N CYS A 393 -17.44 0.42 2.11
CA CYS A 393 -16.20 1.16 1.98
C CYS A 393 -16.37 2.43 1.15
N TYR A 394 -15.44 3.37 1.32
CA TYR A 394 -15.42 4.69 0.72
C TYR A 394 -14.15 4.88 -0.11
N GLY A 395 -14.26 5.47 -1.30
CA GLY A 395 -13.19 5.54 -2.30
C GLY A 395 -13.29 4.46 -3.38
N LYS A 396 -12.45 4.59 -4.41
CA LYS A 396 -12.35 3.62 -5.51
C LYS A 396 -11.21 2.64 -5.26
N GLN A 397 -11.50 1.34 -5.28
CA GLN A 397 -10.45 0.33 -5.33
C GLN A 397 -10.03 0.11 -6.79
N GLU A 398 -8.74 0.26 -7.07
CA GLU A 398 -8.18 -0.05 -8.38
C GLU A 398 -8.36 -1.54 -8.71
N THR A 399 -8.88 -1.83 -9.91
CA THR A 399 -9.04 -3.20 -10.42
C THR A 399 -7.92 -3.59 -11.40
N LEU A 400 -7.83 -4.87 -11.75
CA LEU A 400 -6.90 -5.32 -12.79
C LEU A 400 -7.19 -4.67 -14.15
N GLU A 401 -8.46 -4.40 -14.44
CA GLU A 401 -8.88 -3.67 -15.64
C GLU A 401 -8.40 -2.22 -15.62
N ASP A 402 -8.52 -1.54 -14.48
CA ASP A 402 -8.00 -0.18 -14.30
C ASP A 402 -6.48 -0.13 -14.55
N ILE A 403 -5.72 -1.05 -13.94
CA ILE A 403 -4.25 -1.16 -14.12
C ILE A 403 -3.89 -1.41 -15.60
N ARG A 404 -4.62 -2.31 -16.27
CA ARG A 404 -4.41 -2.59 -17.70
C ARG A 404 -4.73 -1.38 -18.56
N LEU A 405 -5.78 -0.64 -18.22
CA LEU A 405 -6.16 0.59 -18.92
C LEU A 405 -5.08 1.67 -18.75
N GLU A 406 -4.59 1.88 -17.53
CA GLU A 406 -3.49 2.83 -17.24
C GLU A 406 -2.24 2.46 -18.05
N LYS A 407 -1.82 1.19 -18.01
CA LYS A 407 -0.70 0.69 -18.80
C LYS A 407 -0.92 0.86 -20.30
N SER A 408 -2.13 0.65 -20.81
CA SER A 408 -2.44 0.88 -22.23
C SER A 408 -2.30 2.35 -22.62
N LYS A 409 -2.75 3.28 -21.75
CA LYS A 409 -2.57 4.73 -21.95
C LYS A 409 -1.07 5.08 -21.94
N LYS A 410 -0.33 4.63 -20.93
CA LYS A 410 1.12 4.86 -20.80
C LYS A 410 1.91 4.25 -21.96
N PHE A 411 1.51 3.10 -22.48
CA PHE A 411 2.13 2.51 -23.66
C PHE A 411 1.95 3.40 -24.90
N LYS A 412 0.74 3.93 -25.14
CA LYS A 412 0.47 4.83 -26.27
C LYS A 412 1.28 6.12 -26.18
N GLU A 413 1.40 6.67 -24.97
CA GLU A 413 2.19 7.87 -24.67
C GLU A 413 3.69 7.63 -24.91
N LEU A 414 4.22 6.51 -24.42
CA LEU A 414 5.66 6.26 -24.35
C LEU A 414 6.22 5.39 -25.48
N LYS A 415 5.39 4.89 -26.42
CA LYS A 415 5.82 4.01 -27.52
C LYS A 415 6.96 4.56 -28.39
N ASN A 416 7.10 5.89 -28.46
CA ASN A 416 8.16 6.56 -29.22
C ASN A 416 9.42 6.84 -28.38
N LYS A 417 9.36 6.62 -27.06
CA LYS A 417 10.43 6.86 -26.07
C LYS A 417 10.89 5.55 -25.40
N ARG A 418 10.85 4.43 -26.13
CA ARG A 418 11.25 3.11 -25.61
C ARG A 418 12.67 3.13 -25.08
N GLY A 419 12.87 2.50 -23.91
CA GLY A 419 14.16 2.47 -23.21
C GLY A 419 14.47 3.73 -22.40
N GLY A 420 13.59 4.73 -22.38
CA GLY A 420 13.68 5.85 -21.44
C GLY A 420 13.30 5.45 -20.02
N LYS A 421 13.68 6.26 -19.02
CA LYS A 421 13.41 5.98 -17.59
C LYS A 421 11.93 5.67 -17.30
N GLU A 422 11.02 6.50 -17.80
CA GLU A 422 9.59 6.33 -17.61
C GLU A 422 9.05 5.08 -18.33
N TRP A 423 9.54 4.80 -19.55
CA TRP A 423 9.18 3.57 -20.26
C TRP A 423 9.58 2.33 -19.45
N GLU A 424 10.81 2.32 -18.93
CA GLU A 424 11.30 1.20 -18.13
C GLU A 424 10.53 1.06 -16.82
N PHE A 425 10.12 2.16 -16.19
CA PHE A 425 9.34 2.09 -14.97
C PHE A 425 8.01 1.31 -15.13
N TYR A 426 7.36 1.44 -16.28
CA TYR A 426 6.09 0.77 -16.57
C TYR A 426 6.24 -0.57 -17.30
N PHE A 427 7.25 -0.69 -18.17
CA PHE A 427 7.37 -1.76 -19.17
C PHE A 427 8.77 -2.35 -19.24
N LEU A 428 9.55 -2.32 -18.14
CA LEU A 428 10.84 -3.00 -18.09
C LEU A 428 10.70 -4.43 -18.59
N LYS A 429 11.53 -4.78 -19.56
CA LYS A 429 11.83 -6.16 -19.95
C LYS A 429 13.31 -6.21 -20.23
N TYR A 430 14.03 -6.93 -19.40
CA TYR A 430 15.48 -6.93 -19.39
C TYR A 430 16.00 -8.35 -19.24
N SER A 431 16.76 -8.81 -20.23
CA SER A 431 17.54 -10.04 -20.17
C SER A 431 19.01 -9.71 -20.46
N PRO A 432 19.96 -10.08 -19.58
CA PRO A 432 21.39 -9.89 -19.82
C PRO A 432 21.89 -10.57 -21.10
N ASP A 433 21.29 -11.69 -21.51
CA ASP A 433 21.69 -12.45 -22.71
C ASP A 433 21.41 -11.68 -24.01
N GLU A 434 20.30 -10.94 -24.07
CA GLU A 434 19.96 -10.10 -25.22
C GLU A 434 20.94 -8.93 -25.43
N LYS A 435 21.73 -8.53 -24.41
CA LYS A 435 22.77 -7.50 -24.59
C LYS A 435 23.90 -7.94 -25.53
N LYS A 436 24.15 -9.25 -25.66
CA LYS A 436 25.19 -9.78 -26.58
C LYS A 436 24.69 -9.86 -28.03
N SER A 437 23.38 -9.86 -28.26
CA SER A 437 22.76 -9.98 -29.59
C SER A 437 22.27 -8.64 -30.15
N LYS A 438 23.03 -7.55 -30.04
CA LYS A 438 22.77 -6.40 -30.92
C LYS A 438 23.05 -6.84 -32.37
N PRO A 439 22.07 -6.81 -33.29
CA PRO A 439 22.37 -7.05 -34.69
C PRO A 439 23.31 -5.93 -35.15
N LYS A 440 24.47 -6.30 -35.70
CA LYS A 440 25.29 -5.39 -36.49
C LYS A 440 24.33 -4.72 -37.47
N LYS A 441 24.17 -3.39 -37.38
CA LYS A 441 23.50 -2.61 -38.43
C LYS A 441 24.27 -2.90 -39.72
N ASN A 442 23.76 -3.82 -40.55
CA ASN A 442 24.20 -3.96 -41.92
C ASN A 442 23.93 -2.61 -42.59
N LYS A 443 24.99 -1.80 -42.72
CA LYS A 443 25.00 -0.66 -43.65
C LYS A 443 24.76 -1.27 -45.03
N THR A 444 23.52 -1.25 -45.49
CA THR A 444 23.18 -1.48 -46.89
C THR A 444 23.98 -0.48 -47.72
N LYS A 445 25.02 -0.97 -48.41
CA LYS A 445 25.72 -0.22 -49.47
C LYS A 445 24.66 0.18 -50.49
N LYS A 446 24.31 1.48 -50.54
CA LYS A 446 23.50 2.06 -51.62
C LYS A 446 24.22 1.81 -52.94
N SER A 447 23.69 0.93 -53.79
CA SER A 447 24.10 0.86 -55.18
C SER A 447 23.63 2.12 -55.90
N LYS A 448 24.57 2.88 -56.46
CA LYS A 448 24.28 4.05 -57.31
C LYS A 448 23.64 3.56 -58.60
N LYS A 449 22.31 3.69 -58.75
CA LYS A 449 21.64 3.60 -60.06
C LYS A 449 22.04 4.82 -60.90
N LYS A 450 22.77 4.59 -62.00
CA LYS A 450 23.06 5.59 -63.04
C LYS A 450 21.74 6.07 -63.68
N ARG A 451 21.49 7.38 -63.65
CA ARG A 451 20.46 8.06 -64.45
C ARG A 451 20.85 7.97 -65.93
N LYS A 452 19.97 7.42 -66.79
CA LYS A 452 19.99 7.64 -68.24
C LYS A 452 19.06 8.81 -68.58
N ASN A 453 19.56 9.74 -69.40
CA ASN A 453 18.88 10.96 -69.83
C ASN A 453 17.75 10.69 -70.84
N LYS A 454 16.78 11.61 -70.84
CA LYS A 454 15.61 11.72 -71.72
C LYS A 454 15.99 11.96 -73.19
N THR A 455 15.14 11.47 -74.09
CA THR A 455 14.84 12.16 -75.37
C THR A 455 13.36 12.02 -75.74
N LYS A 456 12.78 13.15 -76.15
CA LYS A 456 11.38 13.38 -76.59
C LYS A 456 11.11 12.87 -78.00
N LYS A 457 9.86 12.46 -78.28
CA LYS A 457 9.01 12.64 -79.50
C LYS A 457 7.94 11.52 -79.52
N ARG A 458 6.71 11.63 -80.03
CA ARG A 458 5.91 12.64 -80.75
C ARG A 458 4.45 12.15 -80.72
N ASN A 459 3.48 13.06 -80.82
CA ASN A 459 2.05 12.77 -80.99
C ASN A 459 1.72 12.09 -82.33
N PHE A 460 0.78 11.14 -82.32
CA PHE A 460 -0.07 10.61 -83.41
C PHE A 460 -1.06 9.63 -82.71
N ILE A 461 -2.38 9.59 -82.82
CA ILE A 461 -3.38 9.95 -83.85
C ILE A 461 -4.74 10.18 -83.13
N ALA A 462 -5.52 11.12 -83.66
CA ALA A 462 -6.96 11.24 -83.47
C ALA A 462 -7.74 10.48 -84.56
N LYS A 463 -8.81 9.75 -84.19
CA LYS A 463 -9.96 9.25 -84.98
C LYS A 463 -10.64 8.16 -84.11
N LEU A 464 -11.94 8.06 -83.84
CA LEU A 464 -13.22 8.54 -84.39
C LEU A 464 -14.21 8.59 -83.20
N LEU A 465 -14.99 9.67 -83.03
CA LEU A 465 -16.43 9.82 -83.33
C LEU A 465 -17.35 9.67 -82.10
N ASN A 466 -18.29 10.63 -82.05
CA ASN A 466 -19.71 10.51 -81.67
C ASN A 466 -20.22 9.20 -81.11
#